data_AF-A0A8J7PPU8-F1
#
_entry.id   AF-A0A8J7PPU8-F1
#
_cell.length_a   1.000
_cell.length_b   1.000
_cell.length_c   1.000
_cell.angle_alpha   90.00
_cell.angle_beta   90.00
_cell.angle_gamma   90.00
#
_symmetry.space_group_name_H-M   'P 1'
#
loop_
_entity.id
_entity.type
_entity.pdbx_description
1 polymer ?
#
loop_
_entity_poly.entity_id
_entity_poly.type
_entity_poly.pdbx_seq_one_letter_code
_entity_poly.pdbx_strand_id
1 'polypeptide(L)'
;MRFIKTVLFLTLPIVWFCINSGPIGLMFLWLRVDQTFFHLPPPDKFHFFLKRDLELHFSSKVQSVRVEYEQLNIVPSQVGVGWPKYFLWVRIFSKNKLVNEGAAKVAAISKEQFFVEDFYSKEQLKTSPLSLRHNFAYNYVAEVFNLAGIEKKRAESALAVMRQDLEDQEKGE
;
A
#
# COMPACT_ATOMS: atom_id res chain seq x y z
N MET A 1 60.68 -21.66 -31.38
CA MET A 1 60.41 -22.07 -29.99
C MET A 1 60.67 -20.91 -29.04
N ARG A 2 59.62 -20.21 -28.61
CA ARG A 2 59.62 -19.27 -27.47
C ARG A 2 58.23 -19.37 -26.84
N PHE A 3 58.12 -20.11 -25.74
CA PHE A 3 56.86 -20.31 -25.01
C PHE A 3 57.09 -19.98 -23.53
N ILE A 4 56.19 -19.16 -23.00
CA ILE A 4 55.75 -19.11 -21.59
C ILE A 4 56.74 -18.53 -20.60
N LYS A 5 56.68 -17.21 -20.44
CA LYS A 5 56.66 -16.56 -19.13
C LYS A 5 55.64 -15.43 -19.19
N THR A 6 54.93 -15.16 -18.09
CA THR A 6 53.96 -14.08 -17.89
C THR A 6 52.50 -14.50 -18.02
N VAL A 7 51.98 -15.28 -17.06
CA VAL A 7 50.66 -15.04 -16.41
C VAL A 7 50.66 -15.81 -15.10
N LEU A 8 51.06 -15.19 -13.98
CA LEU A 8 50.70 -15.68 -12.64
C LEU A 8 50.89 -14.62 -11.57
N PHE A 9 50.22 -13.47 -11.71
CA PHE A 9 50.04 -12.52 -10.60
C PHE A 9 48.70 -11.82 -10.85
N LEU A 10 47.84 -11.78 -9.82
CA LEU A 10 46.53 -11.09 -9.72
C LEU A 10 45.27 -11.98 -9.66
N THR A 11 45.15 -12.84 -8.64
CA THR A 11 43.81 -13.31 -8.21
C THR A 11 43.61 -13.45 -6.69
N LEU A 12 44.60 -13.10 -5.86
CA LEU A 12 44.57 -13.39 -4.41
C LEU A 12 44.49 -12.16 -3.46
N PRO A 13 43.76 -11.07 -3.78
CA PRO A 13 43.27 -10.20 -2.69
C PRO A 13 41.75 -10.04 -2.63
N ILE A 14 40.99 -10.41 -3.67
CA ILE A 14 39.52 -10.18 -3.69
C ILE A 14 38.78 -11.19 -2.78
N VAL A 15 39.27 -12.42 -2.68
CA VAL A 15 38.63 -13.48 -1.87
C VAL A 15 38.74 -13.21 -0.37
N TRP A 16 39.77 -12.46 0.08
CA TRP A 16 39.96 -12.21 1.51
C TRP A 16 39.00 -11.13 2.06
N PHE A 17 38.54 -10.20 1.22
CA PHE A 17 37.62 -9.14 1.65
C PHE A 17 36.16 -9.65 1.85
N CYS A 18 35.77 -10.72 1.17
CA CYS A 18 34.43 -11.30 1.31
C CYS A 18 34.26 -12.18 2.56
N ILE A 19 35.34 -12.62 3.21
CA ILE A 19 35.27 -13.54 4.35
C ILE A 19 35.40 -12.80 5.69
N ASN A 20 36.06 -11.64 5.73
CA ASN A 20 36.37 -10.94 6.98
C ASN A 20 35.48 -9.71 7.28
N SER A 21 34.51 -9.41 6.41
CA SER A 21 33.44 -8.45 6.68
C SER A 21 32.25 -9.20 7.32
N GLY A 22 32.37 -9.46 8.62
CA GLY A 22 31.37 -10.17 9.41
C GLY A 22 29.95 -9.57 9.37
N PRO A 23 28.93 -10.28 9.89
CA PRO A 23 27.50 -10.05 9.64
C PRO A 23 26.90 -8.83 10.35
N ILE A 24 27.70 -7.81 10.67
CA ILE A 24 27.27 -6.62 11.41
C ILE A 24 26.35 -5.74 10.56
N GLY A 25 26.45 -5.80 9.23
CA GLY A 25 25.57 -5.06 8.31
C GLY A 25 24.13 -5.60 8.23
N LEU A 26 23.89 -6.86 8.57
CA LEU A 26 22.54 -7.45 8.52
C LEU A 26 21.77 -7.30 9.83
N MET A 27 22.44 -6.97 10.94
CA MET A 27 21.78 -6.80 12.24
C MET A 27 20.96 -5.50 12.32
N PHE A 28 21.28 -4.47 11.52
CA PHE A 28 20.54 -3.21 11.50
C PHE A 28 19.30 -3.21 10.57
N LEU A 29 19.14 -4.21 9.70
CA LEU A 29 17.95 -4.32 8.84
C LEU A 29 16.76 -4.98 9.58
N TRP A 30 16.99 -5.69 10.68
CA TRP A 30 15.94 -6.34 11.49
C TRP A 30 15.37 -5.46 12.60
N LEU A 31 16.00 -4.32 12.94
CA LEU A 31 15.61 -3.50 14.10
C LEU A 31 14.49 -2.47 13.83
N ARG A 32 13.97 -2.37 12.59
CA ARG A 32 12.76 -1.59 12.26
C ARG A 32 11.51 -2.46 12.10
N VAL A 33 11.50 -3.68 12.62
CA VAL A 33 10.46 -4.67 12.33
C VAL A 33 9.29 -4.67 13.33
N ASP A 34 9.34 -4.08 14.52
CA ASP A 34 8.53 -4.68 15.62
C ASP A 34 7.33 -3.90 16.20
N GLN A 35 6.66 -3.03 15.45
CA GLN A 35 5.40 -2.41 15.92
C GLN A 35 4.21 -2.60 14.97
N THR A 36 4.47 -2.85 13.68
CA THR A 36 3.43 -3.09 12.67
C THR A 36 2.77 -4.45 12.83
N PHE A 37 3.53 -5.51 13.17
CA PHE A 37 3.02 -6.89 13.17
C PHE A 37 2.07 -7.24 14.30
N PHE A 38 2.07 -6.50 15.42
CA PHE A 38 1.22 -6.87 16.55
C PHE A 38 -0.28 -6.73 16.24
N HIS A 39 -0.66 -5.96 15.22
CA HIS A 39 -2.07 -5.81 14.83
C HIS A 39 -2.42 -6.46 13.49
N LEU A 40 -1.45 -7.12 12.85
CA LEU A 40 -1.70 -7.80 11.59
C LEU A 40 -2.36 -9.16 11.81
N PRO A 41 -3.37 -9.50 10.99
CA PRO A 41 -3.88 -10.84 10.96
C PRO A 41 -2.84 -11.87 10.53
N PRO A 42 -2.99 -13.13 10.95
CA PRO A 42 -2.32 -14.26 10.30
C PRO A 42 -2.55 -14.21 8.77
N PRO A 43 -1.51 -14.39 7.93
CA PRO A 43 -1.63 -14.25 6.48
C PRO A 43 -2.72 -15.14 5.86
N ASP A 44 -2.93 -16.33 6.41
CA ASP A 44 -3.96 -17.30 6.01
C ASP A 44 -5.39 -16.83 6.32
N LYS A 45 -5.55 -15.97 7.33
CA LYS A 45 -6.85 -15.43 7.75
C LYS A 45 -7.11 -14.00 7.30
N PHE A 46 -6.09 -13.32 6.78
CA PHE A 46 -6.18 -11.91 6.35
C PHE A 46 -7.39 -11.66 5.46
N HIS A 47 -7.51 -12.42 4.36
CA HIS A 47 -8.58 -12.24 3.38
C HIS A 47 -9.96 -12.54 3.96
N PHE A 48 -10.04 -13.54 4.85
CA PHE A 48 -11.28 -13.90 5.51
C PHE A 48 -11.80 -12.76 6.39
N PHE A 49 -10.97 -12.21 7.27
CA PHE A 49 -11.36 -11.12 8.16
C PHE A 49 -11.66 -9.83 7.41
N LEU A 50 -10.81 -9.46 6.44
CA LEU A 50 -11.03 -8.25 5.65
C LEU A 50 -12.34 -8.32 4.88
N LYS A 51 -12.62 -9.44 4.21
CA LYS A 51 -13.87 -9.60 3.46
C LYS A 51 -15.09 -9.54 4.38
N ARG A 52 -15.07 -10.27 5.50
CA ARG A 52 -16.14 -10.26 6.51
C ARG A 52 -16.46 -8.83 6.95
N ASP A 53 -15.44 -8.06 7.30
CA ASP A 53 -15.63 -6.73 7.87
C ASP A 53 -16.04 -5.68 6.83
N LEU A 54 -15.58 -5.80 5.58
CA LEU A 54 -16.10 -5.01 4.46
C LEU A 54 -17.58 -5.32 4.21
N GLU A 55 -17.97 -6.60 4.16
CA GLU A 55 -19.37 -7.01 3.97
C GLU A 55 -20.25 -6.50 5.12
N LEU A 56 -19.80 -6.61 6.37
CA LEU A 56 -20.48 -6.03 7.53
C LEU A 56 -20.65 -4.51 7.40
N HIS A 57 -19.58 -3.78 7.08
CA HIS A 57 -19.61 -2.33 6.93
C HIS A 57 -20.64 -1.88 5.88
N PHE A 58 -20.63 -2.48 4.69
CA PHE A 58 -21.52 -2.07 3.59
C PHE A 58 -22.94 -2.64 3.70
N SER A 59 -23.15 -3.73 4.45
CA SER A 59 -24.48 -4.30 4.71
C SER A 59 -25.38 -3.38 5.54
N SER A 60 -24.80 -2.46 6.32
CA SER A 60 -25.56 -1.44 7.07
C SER A 60 -26.39 -0.51 6.16
N LYS A 61 -26.01 -0.39 4.89
CA LYS A 61 -26.62 0.54 3.91
C LYS A 61 -27.47 -0.18 2.85
N VAL A 62 -27.21 -1.47 2.63
CA VAL A 62 -27.85 -2.28 1.58
C VAL A 62 -28.11 -3.69 2.09
N GLN A 63 -29.30 -4.23 1.86
CA GLN A 63 -29.64 -5.58 2.32
C GLN A 63 -28.83 -6.64 1.56
N SER A 64 -28.11 -7.49 2.30
CA SER A 64 -27.25 -8.60 1.81
C SER A 64 -26.27 -8.17 0.72
N VAL A 65 -25.04 -7.91 1.14
CA VAL A 65 -23.96 -7.42 0.28
C VAL A 65 -22.89 -8.48 0.14
N ARG A 66 -22.38 -8.64 -1.08
CA ARG A 66 -21.16 -9.39 -1.39
C ARG A 66 -20.11 -8.38 -1.80
N VAL A 67 -18.93 -8.43 -1.18
CA VAL A 67 -17.83 -7.52 -1.50
C VAL A 67 -16.69 -8.27 -2.17
N GLU A 68 -16.20 -7.70 -3.26
CA GLU A 68 -14.90 -8.03 -3.84
C GLU A 68 -13.96 -6.84 -3.65
N TYR A 69 -12.66 -7.10 -3.57
CA TYR A 69 -11.68 -6.03 -3.43
C TYR A 69 -10.35 -6.36 -4.11
N GLU A 70 -9.61 -5.30 -4.39
CA GLU A 70 -8.27 -5.30 -4.95
C GLU A 70 -7.38 -4.45 -4.04
N GLN A 71 -6.26 -5.01 -3.58
CA GLN A 71 -5.31 -4.29 -2.74
C GLN A 71 -4.43 -3.38 -3.58
N LEU A 72 -4.39 -2.10 -3.24
CA LEU A 72 -3.52 -1.11 -3.89
C LEU A 72 -2.11 -1.10 -3.27
N ASN A 73 -1.99 -1.56 -2.03
CA ASN A 73 -0.73 -1.73 -1.34
C ASN A 73 -0.55 -3.16 -0.81
N ILE A 74 0.61 -3.76 -1.10
CA ILE A 74 0.97 -5.09 -0.61
C ILE A 74 1.35 -5.02 0.88
N VAL A 75 2.05 -3.95 1.27
CA VAL A 75 2.53 -3.72 2.63
C VAL A 75 1.68 -2.64 3.28
N PRO A 76 1.17 -2.85 4.52
CA PRO A 76 0.41 -1.82 5.21
C PRO A 76 1.25 -0.57 5.42
N SER A 77 0.61 0.59 5.26
CA SER A 77 1.21 1.87 5.63
C SER A 77 0.94 2.15 7.11
N GLN A 78 1.97 2.45 7.89
CA GLN A 78 1.83 2.89 9.27
C GLN A 78 2.72 4.11 9.51
N VAL A 79 2.13 5.16 10.07
CA VAL A 79 2.84 6.34 10.54
C VAL A 79 2.68 6.41 12.06
N GLY A 80 3.78 6.41 12.79
CA GLY A 80 3.80 6.45 14.25
C GLY A 80 3.11 5.24 14.92
N VAL A 81 2.39 5.50 16.00
CA VAL A 81 1.71 4.49 16.84
C VAL A 81 0.30 4.12 16.34
N GLY A 82 -0.06 4.54 15.13
CA GLY A 82 -1.38 4.26 14.55
C GLY A 82 -1.55 2.81 14.06
N TRP A 83 -2.79 2.40 13.83
CA TRP A 83 -3.09 1.09 13.24
C TRP A 83 -2.53 0.95 11.82
N PRO A 84 -2.03 -0.24 11.42
CA PRO A 84 -1.64 -0.52 10.04
C PRO A 84 -2.79 -0.23 9.06
N LYS A 85 -2.52 0.51 7.99
CA LYS A 85 -3.51 0.92 6.99
C LYS A 85 -3.33 0.19 5.65
N TYR A 86 -4.45 -0.18 5.06
CA TYR A 86 -4.57 -0.76 3.74
C TYR A 86 -5.44 0.15 2.87
N PHE A 87 -5.06 0.26 1.60
CA PHE A 87 -5.77 1.00 0.57
C PHE A 87 -6.30 -0.01 -0.43
N LEU A 88 -7.60 0.00 -0.65
CA LEU A 88 -8.31 -1.01 -1.44
C LEU A 88 -9.14 -0.32 -2.51
N TRP A 89 -9.31 -0.97 -3.66
CA TRP A 89 -10.47 -0.74 -4.52
C TRP A 89 -11.53 -1.79 -4.21
N VAL A 90 -12.72 -1.37 -3.80
CA VAL A 90 -13.82 -2.27 -3.41
C VAL A 90 -14.93 -2.24 -4.45
N ARG A 91 -15.48 -3.40 -4.76
CA ARG A 91 -16.65 -3.60 -5.63
C ARG A 91 -17.76 -4.24 -4.81
N ILE A 92 -18.89 -3.54 -4.72
CA ILE A 92 -19.99 -3.86 -3.81
C ILE A 92 -21.14 -4.40 -4.66
N PHE A 93 -21.58 -5.61 -4.38
CA PHE A 93 -22.66 -6.27 -5.10
C PHE A 93 -23.86 -6.52 -4.19
N SER A 94 -25.07 -6.29 -4.70
CA SER A 94 -26.32 -6.73 -4.08
C SER A 94 -27.13 -7.51 -5.11
N LYS A 95 -27.64 -8.68 -4.74
CA LYS A 95 -28.36 -9.60 -5.66
C LYS A 95 -27.57 -9.84 -6.96
N ASN A 96 -26.25 -10.04 -6.85
CA ASN A 96 -25.30 -10.22 -7.96
C ASN A 96 -25.17 -9.04 -8.94
N LYS A 97 -25.76 -7.88 -8.64
CA LYS A 97 -25.57 -6.66 -9.41
C LYS A 97 -24.57 -5.75 -8.71
N LEU A 98 -23.61 -5.21 -9.45
CA LEU A 98 -22.72 -4.17 -8.94
C LEU A 98 -23.57 -2.94 -8.58
N VAL A 99 -23.59 -2.57 -7.30
CA VAL A 99 -24.34 -1.42 -6.79
C VAL A 99 -23.45 -0.21 -6.56
N ASN A 100 -22.18 -0.43 -6.24
CA ASN A 100 -21.22 0.64 -5.99
C ASN A 100 -19.79 0.10 -6.11
N GLU A 101 -18.82 0.95 -6.42
CA GLU A 101 -17.40 0.65 -6.34
C GLU A 101 -16.62 1.91 -5.98
N GLY A 102 -15.42 1.76 -5.42
CA GLY A 102 -14.64 2.92 -5.02
C GLY A 102 -13.38 2.57 -4.23
N ALA A 103 -12.67 3.62 -3.81
CA ALA A 103 -11.47 3.50 -3.00
C ALA A 103 -11.83 3.47 -1.51
N ALA A 104 -11.27 2.52 -0.77
CA ALA A 104 -11.45 2.38 0.66
C ALA A 104 -10.09 2.44 1.38
N LYS A 105 -10.05 3.14 2.51
CA LYS A 105 -8.96 3.09 3.47
C LYS A 105 -9.40 2.26 4.67
N VAL A 106 -8.62 1.25 5.02
CA VAL A 106 -8.98 0.27 6.02
C VAL A 106 -7.86 0.13 7.04
N ALA A 107 -8.19 0.16 8.32
CA ALA A 107 -7.27 -0.07 9.42
C ALA A 107 -7.36 -1.52 9.91
N ALA A 108 -6.23 -2.22 10.08
CA ALA A 108 -6.20 -3.49 10.79
C ALA A 108 -6.16 -3.25 12.31
N ILE A 109 -7.22 -3.68 13.00
CA ILE A 109 -7.39 -3.54 14.44
C ILE A 109 -7.31 -4.94 15.07
N SER A 110 -6.47 -5.08 16.10
CA SER A 110 -6.45 -6.27 16.96
C SER A 110 -6.32 -7.62 16.24
N LYS A 111 -5.56 -7.70 15.12
CA LYS A 111 -5.27 -8.90 14.32
C LYS A 111 -6.46 -9.60 13.65
N GLU A 112 -7.68 -9.36 14.08
CA GLU A 112 -8.84 -10.09 13.58
C GLU A 112 -9.94 -9.18 13.05
N GLN A 113 -9.73 -7.86 13.13
CA GLN A 113 -10.73 -6.88 12.73
C GLN A 113 -10.13 -5.89 11.74
N PHE A 114 -10.95 -5.47 10.80
CA PHE A 114 -10.68 -4.38 9.89
C PHE A 114 -11.75 -3.31 10.03
N PHE A 115 -11.31 -2.06 10.10
CA PHE A 115 -12.20 -0.92 10.21
C PHE A 115 -12.06 -0.05 8.95
N VAL A 116 -13.17 0.17 8.25
CA VAL A 116 -13.22 1.10 7.11
C VAL A 116 -13.24 2.52 7.65
N GLU A 117 -12.13 3.23 7.50
CA GLU A 117 -12.00 4.62 7.95
C GLU A 117 -12.65 5.57 6.97
N ASP A 118 -12.34 5.40 5.68
CA ASP A 118 -12.83 6.24 4.61
C ASP A 118 -13.24 5.38 3.43
N PHE A 119 -14.31 5.78 2.76
CA PHE A 119 -14.74 5.20 1.48
C PHE A 119 -15.14 6.33 0.52
N TYR A 120 -14.55 6.32 -0.68
CA TYR A 120 -14.81 7.27 -1.75
C TYR A 120 -15.37 6.53 -2.94
N SER A 121 -16.65 6.76 -3.27
CA SER A 121 -17.26 6.09 -4.42
C SER A 121 -16.63 6.56 -5.73
N LYS A 122 -16.70 5.72 -6.77
CA LYS A 122 -16.25 6.06 -8.12
C LYS A 122 -16.92 7.34 -8.64
N GLU A 123 -18.21 7.53 -8.37
CA GLU A 123 -18.97 8.72 -8.77
C GLU A 123 -18.47 9.97 -8.04
N GLN A 124 -18.19 9.84 -6.73
CA GLN A 124 -17.61 10.90 -5.93
C GLN A 124 -16.22 11.27 -6.46
N LEU A 125 -15.38 10.29 -6.77
CA LEU A 125 -14.03 10.51 -7.29
C LEU A 125 -14.03 11.18 -8.66
N LYS A 126 -14.96 10.78 -9.55
CA LYS A 126 -15.17 11.45 -10.83
C LYS A 126 -15.62 12.90 -10.66
N THR A 127 -16.39 13.20 -9.62
CA THR A 127 -16.93 14.56 -9.39
C THR A 127 -15.93 15.44 -8.65
N SER A 128 -15.19 14.88 -7.69
CA SER A 128 -14.23 15.59 -6.85
C SER A 128 -12.97 14.72 -6.62
N PRO A 129 -12.02 14.71 -7.58
CA PRO A 129 -10.79 13.94 -7.46
C PRO A 129 -9.92 14.36 -6.26
N LEU A 130 -9.99 15.63 -5.86
CA LEU A 130 -9.23 16.18 -4.72
C LEU A 130 -9.74 15.68 -3.36
N SER A 131 -10.85 14.94 -3.30
CA SER A 131 -11.37 14.37 -2.06
C SER A 131 -10.40 13.39 -1.37
N LEU A 132 -9.46 12.80 -2.12
CA LEU A 132 -8.43 11.91 -1.59
C LEU A 132 -7.28 12.62 -0.89
N ARG A 133 -7.13 13.94 -1.07
CA ARG A 133 -5.92 14.70 -0.76
C ARG A 133 -5.36 14.46 0.64
N HIS A 134 -6.22 14.38 1.66
CA HIS A 134 -5.78 14.36 3.07
C HIS A 134 -5.79 12.97 3.69
N ASN A 135 -6.58 12.05 3.16
CA ASN A 135 -6.83 10.77 3.82
C ASN A 135 -6.19 9.60 3.08
N PHE A 136 -5.76 9.80 1.83
CA PHE A 136 -5.19 8.75 0.99
C PHE A 136 -3.69 8.98 0.75
N ALA A 137 -2.91 7.90 0.76
CA ALA A 137 -1.48 8.03 0.48
C ALA A 137 -1.27 8.33 -1.02
N TYR A 138 -0.50 9.39 -1.30
CA TYR A 138 -0.27 9.93 -2.65
C TYR A 138 0.15 8.86 -3.68
N ASN A 139 1.00 7.91 -3.27
CA ASN A 139 1.53 6.85 -4.12
C ASN A 139 0.45 5.95 -4.76
N TYR A 140 -0.76 5.91 -4.19
CA TYR A 140 -1.86 5.07 -4.69
C TYR A 140 -2.94 5.88 -5.41
N VAL A 141 -2.87 7.22 -5.38
CA VAL A 141 -3.92 8.09 -5.95
C VAL A 141 -4.01 7.95 -7.47
N ALA A 142 -2.87 7.80 -8.16
CA ALA A 142 -2.86 7.60 -9.61
C ALA A 142 -3.61 6.32 -10.03
N GLU A 143 -3.39 5.23 -9.30
CA GLU A 143 -4.09 3.95 -9.55
C GLU A 143 -5.59 4.08 -9.26
N VAL A 144 -5.96 4.74 -8.16
CA VAL A 144 -7.37 5.03 -7.85
C VAL A 144 -8.04 5.84 -8.97
N PHE A 145 -7.35 6.84 -9.52
CA PHE A 145 -7.87 7.65 -10.62
C PHE A 145 -8.05 6.83 -11.90
N ASN A 146 -7.13 5.91 -12.17
CA ASN A 146 -7.23 4.95 -13.28
C ASN A 146 -8.45 4.03 -13.12
N LEU A 147 -8.61 3.39 -11.95
CA LEU A 147 -9.73 2.51 -11.64
C LEU A 147 -11.09 3.24 -11.64
N ALA A 148 -11.10 4.48 -11.15
CA ALA A 148 -12.28 5.34 -11.20
C ALA A 148 -12.63 5.79 -12.63
N GLY A 149 -11.71 5.64 -13.60
CA GLY A 149 -11.89 6.10 -14.97
C GLY A 149 -12.00 7.61 -15.07
N ILE A 150 -11.14 8.33 -14.32
CA ILE A 150 -11.03 9.78 -14.39
C ILE A 150 -10.23 10.15 -15.64
N GLU A 151 -10.67 11.18 -16.37
CA GLU A 151 -9.96 11.67 -17.55
C GLU A 151 -8.52 12.05 -17.21
N LYS A 152 -7.57 11.59 -18.04
CA LYS A 152 -6.14 11.77 -17.82
C LYS A 152 -5.74 13.21 -17.48
N LYS A 153 -6.21 14.20 -18.24
CA LYS A 153 -5.92 15.63 -18.01
C LYS A 153 -6.38 16.10 -16.62
N ARG A 154 -7.55 15.62 -16.19
CA ARG A 154 -8.13 15.96 -14.89
C ARG A 154 -7.39 15.26 -13.75
N ALA A 155 -7.03 13.99 -13.94
CA ALA A 155 -6.22 13.22 -13.02
C ALA A 155 -4.85 13.87 -12.81
N GLU A 156 -4.16 14.25 -13.89
CA GLU A 156 -2.86 14.93 -13.86
C GLU A 156 -2.94 16.28 -13.14
N SER A 157 -3.99 17.05 -13.40
CA SER A 157 -4.21 18.34 -12.72
C SER A 157 -4.42 18.15 -11.21
N ALA A 158 -5.21 17.15 -10.81
CA ALA A 158 -5.43 16.85 -9.39
C ALA A 158 -4.17 16.32 -8.70
N LEU A 159 -3.40 15.44 -9.36
CA LEU A 159 -2.12 14.94 -8.85
C LEU A 159 -1.10 16.07 -8.69
N ALA A 160 -1.05 17.03 -9.62
CA ALA A 160 -0.16 18.18 -9.53
C ALA A 160 -0.47 19.05 -8.30
N VAL A 161 -1.75 19.28 -8.00
CA VAL A 161 -2.17 20.00 -6.78
C VAL A 161 -1.73 19.24 -5.53
N MET A 162 -2.00 17.94 -5.45
CA MET A 162 -1.61 17.13 -4.28
C MET A 162 -0.08 17.06 -4.11
N ARG A 163 0.67 17.02 -5.21
CA ARG A 163 2.14 17.05 -5.18
C ARG A 163 2.65 18.36 -4.63
N GLN A 164 2.09 19.49 -5.07
CA GLN A 164 2.46 20.80 -4.55
C GLN A 164 2.19 20.88 -3.04
N ASP A 165 1.03 20.38 -2.59
CA ASP A 165 0.69 20.36 -1.16
C ASP A 165 1.70 19.55 -0.32
N LEU A 166 2.26 18.46 -0.86
CA LEU A 166 3.33 17.68 -0.21
C LEU A 166 4.66 18.45 -0.18
N GLU A 167 5.04 19.08 -1.28
CA GLU A 167 6.28 19.89 -1.36
C GLU A 167 6.21 21.10 -0.42
N ASP A 168 5.02 21.67 -0.20
CA ASP A 168 4.80 22.77 0.72
C ASP A 168 4.84 22.32 2.19
N GLN A 169 4.39 21.10 2.50
CA GLN A 169 4.55 20.49 3.83
C GLN A 169 6.01 20.23 4.18
N GLU A 170 6.81 19.74 3.23
CA GLU A 170 8.25 19.47 3.44
C GLU A 170 9.08 20.73 3.67
N LYS A 171 8.64 21.90 3.19
CA LYS A 171 9.34 23.19 3.38
C LYS A 171 8.96 23.91 4.67
N GLY A 172 7.87 23.50 5.32
CA GLY A 172 7.34 24.13 6.53
C GLY A 172 7.91 23.58 7.84
N GLU A 173 8.71 22.51 7.77
CA GLU A 173 9.41 21.86 8.89
C GLU A 173 10.89 22.27 8.96
#